data_AF-A0A8C2REQ7-F1
#
_entry.id   AF-A0A8C2REQ7-F1
#
_cell.length_a   1.000
_cell.length_b   1.000
_cell.length_c   1.000
_cell.angle_alpha   90.00
_cell.angle_beta   90.00
_cell.angle_gamma   90.00
#
_symmetry.space_group_name_H-M   'P 1'
#
loop_
_entity.id
_entity.type
_entity.pdbx_description
1 polymer ?
#
loop_
_entity_poly.entity_id
_entity_poly.type
_entity_poly.pdbx_seq_one_letter_code
_entity_poly.pdbx_strand_id
1 'polypeptide(L)'
;MTDYGKEQRNELEALEAIYPDSFTVLSENPPNFTITVTSEAGENDETVQTTLKFTYSEKYPDEAPLYEIFTQLNLEDNNVADILKLLALQVIKKGKIPKSFENRETSAKTER
;
A
#
# COMPACT_ATOMS: atom_id res chain seq x y z
N MET A 1 11.83 -2.34 -21.08
CA MET A 1 10.42 -2.67 -20.74
C MET A 1 10.45 -3.14 -19.31
N THR A 2 9.72 -2.46 -18.44
CA THR A 2 9.57 -2.82 -17.03
C THR A 2 8.77 -4.12 -16.96
N ASP A 3 9.27 -5.14 -16.27
CA ASP A 3 8.57 -6.42 -16.12
C ASP A 3 7.71 -6.34 -14.85
N TYR A 4 6.54 -5.71 -15.01
CA TYR A 4 5.59 -5.49 -13.91
C TYR A 4 5.18 -6.79 -13.22
N GLY A 5 5.02 -7.88 -13.97
CA GLY A 5 4.64 -9.18 -13.41
C GLY A 5 5.73 -9.82 -12.55
N LYS A 6 7.00 -9.55 -12.83
CA LYS A 6 8.10 -9.97 -11.94
C LYS A 6 8.18 -9.11 -10.69
N GLU A 7 8.04 -7.79 -10.81
CA GLU A 7 8.09 -6.88 -9.66
C GLU A 7 6.93 -7.12 -8.69
N GLN A 8 5.71 -7.30 -9.21
CA GLN A 8 4.52 -7.63 -8.43
C GLN A 8 4.72 -8.92 -7.63
N ARG A 9 5.25 -9.98 -8.25
CA ARG A 9 5.50 -11.26 -7.55
C ARG A 9 6.56 -11.13 -6.46
N ASN A 10 7.68 -10.48 -6.77
CA ASN A 10 8.73 -10.25 -5.78
C ASN A 10 8.21 -9.47 -4.56
N GLU A 11 7.32 -8.50 -4.77
CA GLU A 11 6.70 -7.74 -3.68
C GLU A 11 5.73 -8.60 -2.87
N LEU A 12 4.88 -9.43 -3.51
CA LEU A 12 3.99 -10.34 -2.79
C LEU A 12 4.77 -11.34 -1.92
N GLU A 13 5.86 -11.91 -2.44
CA GLU A 13 6.74 -12.80 -1.66
C GLU A 13 7.35 -12.06 -0.46
N ALA A 14 7.74 -10.80 -0.63
CA ALA A 14 8.25 -9.98 0.47
C ALA A 14 7.16 -9.67 1.50
N LEU A 15 5.94 -9.36 1.07
CA LEU A 15 4.81 -9.05 1.95
C LEU A 15 4.36 -10.27 2.75
N GLU A 16 4.32 -11.45 2.12
CA GLU A 16 4.04 -12.72 2.80
C GLU A 16 5.07 -13.01 3.89
N ALA A 17 6.35 -12.71 3.64
CA ALA A 17 7.41 -12.87 4.63
C ALA A 17 7.35 -11.86 5.78
N ILE A 18 6.90 -10.62 5.52
CA ILE A 18 6.79 -9.55 6.54
C ILE A 18 5.54 -9.74 7.40
N TYR A 19 4.43 -10.20 6.80
CA TYR A 19 3.12 -10.28 7.43
C TYR A 19 2.51 -11.69 7.33
N PRO A 20 3.18 -12.75 7.80
CA PRO A 20 2.74 -14.13 7.59
C PRO A 20 1.35 -14.43 8.15
N ASP A 21 0.97 -13.80 9.26
CA ASP A 21 -0.32 -14.02 9.92
C ASP A 21 -1.43 -13.08 9.44
N SER A 22 -1.07 -12.00 8.75
CA SER A 22 -2.00 -10.91 8.39
C SER A 22 -2.18 -10.74 6.88
N PHE A 23 -1.36 -11.40 6.06
CA PHE A 23 -1.38 -11.34 4.61
C PHE A 23 -1.97 -12.63 4.03
N THR A 24 -2.80 -12.50 3.00
CA THR A 24 -3.37 -13.66 2.31
C THR A 24 -3.52 -13.36 0.83
N VAL A 25 -2.92 -14.19 -0.02
CA VAL A 25 -3.13 -14.12 -1.47
C VAL A 25 -4.48 -14.76 -1.81
N LEU A 26 -5.30 -14.03 -2.56
CA LEU A 26 -6.63 -14.46 -3.00
C LEU A 26 -6.62 -14.95 -4.47
N SER A 27 -5.80 -14.34 -5.33
CA SER A 27 -5.54 -14.81 -6.70
C SER A 27 -4.22 -14.25 -7.22
N GLU A 28 -3.65 -14.90 -8.23
CA GLU A 28 -2.40 -14.48 -8.88
C GLU A 28 -2.64 -13.80 -10.23
N ASN A 29 -3.84 -13.88 -10.82
CA ASN A 29 -4.11 -13.31 -12.13
C ASN A 29 -5.56 -12.78 -12.30
N PRO A 30 -5.80 -11.47 -12.18
CA PRO A 30 -4.85 -10.45 -11.74
C PRO A 30 -4.47 -10.66 -10.25
N PRO A 31 -3.25 -10.27 -9.84
CA PRO A 31 -2.82 -10.46 -8.45
C PRO A 31 -3.75 -9.69 -7.50
N ASN A 32 -4.35 -10.43 -6.58
CA ASN A 32 -5.17 -9.86 -5.51
C ASN A 32 -4.91 -10.56 -4.19
N PHE A 33 -4.89 -9.77 -3.13
CA PHE A 33 -4.52 -10.19 -1.79
C PHE A 33 -5.23 -9.32 -0.76
N THR A 34 -5.29 -9.82 0.47
CA THR A 34 -5.79 -9.07 1.62
C THR A 34 -4.72 -8.87 2.65
N ILE A 35 -4.79 -7.74 3.36
CA ILE A 35 -4.02 -7.47 4.56
C ILE A 35 -5.02 -7.14 5.68
N THR A 36 -4.96 -7.90 6.75
CA THR A 36 -5.71 -7.64 7.98
C THR A 36 -4.89 -6.77 8.91
N VAL A 37 -5.46 -5.65 9.34
CA VAL A 37 -4.86 -4.73 10.31
C VAL A 37 -5.73 -4.72 11.55
N THR A 38 -5.13 -5.06 12.68
CA THR A 38 -5.79 -5.07 13.99
C THR A 38 -5.11 -4.04 14.87
N SER A 39 -5.89 -3.18 15.52
CA SER A 39 -5.37 -2.24 16.50
C SER A 39 -4.84 -2.99 17.71
N GLU A 40 -3.95 -2.34 18.45
CA GLU A 40 -3.64 -2.77 19.81
C GLU A 40 -4.93 -2.81 20.64
N ALA A 41 -4.99 -3.73 21.60
CA ALA A 41 -6.11 -3.85 22.52
C ALA A 41 -6.21 -2.60 23.38
N GLY A 42 -7.41 -1.99 23.39
CA GLY A 42 -7.70 -0.83 24.22
C GLY A 42 -7.79 -1.19 25.71
N GLU A 43 -8.17 -0.21 26.53
CA GLU A 43 -8.27 -0.38 27.99
C GLU A 43 -9.30 -1.45 28.43
N ASN A 44 -10.26 -1.80 27.56
CA ASN A 44 -11.28 -2.82 27.80
C ASN A 44 -10.99 -4.15 27.09
N ASP A 45 -9.75 -4.39 26.65
CA ASP A 45 -9.38 -5.53 25.78
C ASP A 45 -10.13 -5.54 24.43
N GLU A 46 -10.72 -4.41 24.03
CA GLU A 46 -11.40 -4.27 22.74
C GLU A 46 -10.38 -3.94 21.64
N THR A 47 -10.46 -4.68 20.52
CA THR A 47 -9.65 -4.45 19.32
C THR A 47 -10.53 -4.02 18.16
N VAL A 48 -10.02 -3.07 17.38
CA VAL A 48 -10.61 -2.70 16.10
C VAL A 48 -9.84 -3.41 14.99
N GLN A 49 -10.55 -3.98 14.03
CA GLN A 49 -9.90 -4.69 12.92
C GLN A 49 -10.51 -4.29 11.58
N THR A 50 -9.66 -4.18 10.56
CA THR A 50 -10.08 -3.98 9.19
C THR A 50 -9.25 -4.86 8.25
N THR A 51 -9.91 -5.45 7.27
CA THR A 51 -9.26 -6.23 6.22
C THR A 51 -9.34 -5.43 4.94
N LEU A 52 -8.18 -5.02 4.45
CA LEU A 52 -8.03 -4.29 3.20
C LEU A 52 -7.72 -5.29 2.08
N LYS A 53 -8.46 -5.21 0.99
CA LYS A 53 -8.18 -5.98 -0.23
C LYS A 53 -7.49 -5.08 -1.23
N PHE A 54 -6.38 -5.56 -1.76
CA PHE A 54 -5.61 -4.90 -2.81
C PHE A 54 -5.67 -5.74 -4.09
N THR A 55 -5.79 -5.07 -5.23
CA THR A 55 -5.69 -5.69 -6.56
C THR A 55 -4.68 -4.91 -7.38
N TYR A 56 -3.62 -5.57 -7.81
CA TYR A 56 -2.62 -4.96 -8.68
C TYR A 56 -3.19 -4.79 -10.08
N SER A 57 -2.95 -3.60 -10.64
CA SER A 57 -3.19 -3.34 -12.05
C SER A 57 -2.04 -3.91 -12.88
N GLU A 58 -2.29 -4.16 -14.17
CA GLU A 58 -1.24 -4.65 -15.09
C GLU A 58 -0.05 -3.69 -15.19
N LYS A 59 -0.25 -2.42 -14.83
CA LYS A 59 0.75 -1.35 -14.86
C LYS A 59 1.30 -1.00 -13.48
N TYR A 60 0.92 -1.69 -12.41
CA TYR A 60 1.51 -1.45 -11.11
C TYR A 60 3.01 -1.81 -11.15
N PRO A 61 3.93 -0.93 -10.66
CA PRO A 61 3.68 0.21 -9.78
C PRO A 61 3.43 1.58 -10.44
N ASP A 62 3.48 1.71 -11.77
CA ASP A 62 3.20 2.98 -12.48
C ASP A 62 1.75 3.44 -12.29
N GLU A 63 0.80 2.50 -12.25
CA GLU A 63 -0.59 2.75 -11.90
C GLU A 63 -0.87 2.25 -10.48
N ALA A 64 -1.58 3.06 -9.69
CA ALA A 64 -1.94 2.71 -8.33
C ALA A 64 -2.76 1.40 -8.28
N PRO A 65 -2.59 0.59 -7.23
CA PRO A 65 -3.43 -0.58 -7.05
C PRO A 65 -4.86 -0.14 -6.72
N LEU A 66 -5.82 -1.00 -7.05
CA LEU A 66 -7.17 -0.86 -6.51
C LEU A 66 -7.16 -1.35 -5.07
N TYR A 67 -7.82 -0.62 -4.19
CA TYR A 67 -7.97 -0.98 -2.78
C TYR A 67 -9.40 -0.77 -2.31
N GLU A 68 -9.89 -1.69 -1.50
CA GLU A 68 -11.24 -1.69 -0.95
C GLU A 68 -11.22 -2.28 0.47
N ILE A 69 -12.19 -1.90 1.30
CA ILE A 69 -12.39 -2.52 2.61
C ILE A 69 -13.22 -3.77 2.39
N PHE A 70 -12.63 -4.93 2.64
CA PHE A 70 -13.26 -6.24 2.45
C PHE A 70 -14.16 -6.59 3.65
N THR A 71 -13.64 -6.40 4.86
CA THR A 71 -14.38 -6.61 6.11
C THR A 71 -13.89 -5.64 7.18
N GLN A 72 -14.77 -5.25 8.08
CA GLN A 72 -14.43 -4.42 9.24
C GLN A 72 -15.08 -5.00 10.50
N LEU A 73 -14.39 -4.90 11.63
CA LEU A 73 -14.86 -5.35 12.95
C LEU A 73 -14.62 -4.24 13.96
N ASN A 74 -15.67 -3.88 14.70
CA ASN A 74 -15.66 -2.81 15.70
C ASN A 74 -15.18 -1.46 15.13
N LEU A 75 -15.37 -1.23 13.83
CA LEU A 75 -14.98 -0.01 13.14
C LEU A 75 -16.22 0.69 12.60
N GLU A 76 -16.39 1.97 12.96
CA GLU A 76 -17.51 2.79 12.50
C GLU A 76 -17.30 3.27 11.06
N ASP A 77 -18.41 3.46 10.32
CA ASP A 77 -18.36 3.87 8.91
C ASP A 77 -17.70 5.24 8.69
N ASN A 78 -17.75 6.14 9.68
CA ASN A 78 -17.02 7.39 9.62
C ASN A 78 -15.51 7.16 9.60
N ASN A 79 -15.00 6.20 10.41
CA ASN A 79 -13.59 5.87 10.45
C ASN A 79 -13.14 5.12 9.18
N VAL A 80 -14.01 4.29 8.60
CA VAL A 80 -13.82 3.64 7.29
C VAL A 80 -13.54 4.70 6.22
N ALA A 81 -14.36 5.76 6.17
CA ALA A 81 -14.19 6.84 5.21
C ALA A 81 -12.85 7.58 5.41
N ASP A 82 -12.46 7.83 6.66
CA ASP A 82 -11.17 8.44 6.97
C ASP A 82 -9.99 7.54 6.57
N ILE A 83 -10.06 6.23 6.81
CA ILE A 83 -9.02 5.27 6.38
C ILE A 83 -8.86 5.29 4.86
N LEU A 84 -9.95 5.23 4.10
CA LEU A 84 -9.90 5.29 2.64
C LEU A 84 -9.30 6.61 2.15
N LYS A 85 -9.63 7.73 2.79
CA LYS A 85 -9.05 9.04 2.49
C LYS A 85 -7.55 9.07 2.78
N LEU A 86 -7.10 8.48 3.89
CA LEU A 86 -5.69 8.39 4.24
C LEU A 86 -4.92 7.49 3.25
N LEU A 87 -5.49 6.36 2.85
CA LEU A 87 -4.92 5.48 1.82
C LEU A 87 -4.76 6.23 0.49
N ALA A 88 -5.79 6.97 0.06
CA ALA A 88 -5.71 7.81 -1.14
C ALA A 88 -4.57 8.84 -1.05
N LEU A 89 -4.41 9.50 0.11
CA LEU A 89 -3.31 10.43 0.33
C LEU A 89 -1.94 9.73 0.29
N GLN A 90 -1.81 8.52 0.84
CA GLN A 90 -0.56 7.76 0.79
C GLN A 90 -0.21 7.33 -0.63
N VAL A 91 -1.18 6.87 -1.42
CA VAL A 91 -1.00 6.53 -2.83
C VAL A 91 -0.54 7.76 -3.63
N ILE A 92 -1.15 8.93 -3.39
CA ILE A 92 -0.72 10.18 -4.04
C ILE A 92 0.70 10.55 -3.60
N LYS A 93 1.06 10.41 -2.32
CA LYS A 93 2.40 10.73 -1.82
C LYS A 93 3.46 9.77 -2.36
N LYS A 94 3.18 8.46 -2.41
CA LYS A 94 4.13 7.45 -2.90
C LYS A 94 4.21 7.40 -4.42
N GLY A 95 3.09 7.61 -5.12
CA GLY A 95 3.06 7.80 -6.58
C GLY A 95 3.64 9.14 -7.04
N LYS A 96 3.89 10.08 -6.11
CA LYS A 96 4.62 11.33 -6.32
C LYS A 96 5.87 11.36 -5.44
N ILE A 97 6.83 10.45 -5.67
CA ILE A 97 8.21 10.85 -5.37
C ILE A 97 8.46 12.10 -6.22
N PRO A 98 8.70 13.28 -5.63
CA PRO A 98 9.17 14.39 -6.41
C PRO A 98 10.52 13.97 -6.98
N LYS A 99 10.59 13.77 -8.31
CA LYS A 99 11.86 13.69 -9.06
C LYS A 99 12.80 14.88 -8.77
N SER A 100 12.34 15.89 -8.03
CA SER A 100 13.11 17.02 -7.51
C SER A 100 14.23 16.65 -6.52
N PHE A 101 14.27 15.43 -5.98
CA PHE A 101 15.42 14.95 -5.19
C PHE A 101 16.44 14.13 -5.98
N GLU A 102 16.27 14.02 -7.30
CA GLU A 102 17.27 13.51 -8.22
C GLU A 102 17.75 14.69 -9.08
N ASN A 103 19.00 15.11 -8.89
CA ASN A 103 19.69 16.28 -9.46
C ASN A 103 19.54 17.65 -8.75
N ARG A 104 20.25 17.76 -7.63
CA ARG A 104 21.04 18.98 -7.32
C ARG A 104 22.53 18.62 -7.18
N GLU A 105 23.09 18.00 -8.21
CA GLU A 105 24.50 18.18 -8.56
C GLU A 105 24.55 18.91 -9.91
N THR A 106 24.23 20.21 -9.89
CA THR A 106 24.61 21.11 -10.99
C THR A 106 25.42 22.25 -10.40
N SER A 107 26.73 22.16 -10.67
CA SER A 107 27.66 23.27 -10.84
C SER A 107 27.72 24.29 -9.70
N ALA A 108 28.49 23.97 -8.67
CA ALA A 108 29.14 25.01 -7.89
C ALA A 108 30.47 25.39 -8.57
N LYS A 109 30.52 26.67 -8.99
CA LYS A 109 31.72 27.50 -9.26
C LYS A 109 32.39 27.38 -10.62
N THR A 110 31.85 28.13 -11.58
CA THR A 110 32.69 29.02 -12.40
C THR A 110 32.34 30.45 -12.02
N GLU A 111 33.16 31.08 -11.19
CA GLU A 111 33.28 32.53 -11.17
C GLU A 111 34.79 32.85 -11.19
N ARG A 112 35.23 33.40 -12.32
CA ARG A 112 36.41 34.26 -12.42
C ARG A 112 35.90 35.69 -12.40
#